data_AF-X1KW99-F1
#
_entry.id   AF-X1KW99-F1
#
_cell.length_a   1.000
_cell.length_b   1.000
_cell.length_c   1.000
_cell.angle_alpha   90.00
_cell.angle_beta   90.00
_cell.angle_gamma   90.00
#
_symmetry.space_group_name_H-M   'P 1'
#
loop_
_entity.id
_entity.type
_entity.pdbx_description
1 polymer ?
#
loop_
_entity_poly.entity_id
_entity_poly.type
_entity_poly.pdbx_seq_one_letter_code
_entity_poly.pdbx_strand_id
1 'polypeptide(L)'
;VRDIKPPTPFNTTALIISGSSIGFTASKTINIAENLYMNGYISYPRTDNTVYPSSIDVKEIARMLGSSGEYSRMSEAVLAQKKIVASRGRRRSTDHPPIHPTAVAQKASLSSDEWKLYDLIVRRFICTLLPTAKIKIIIATIDINGEPFIANGSNFIEQNWIKFYPYYKRRDVFIPQLKEGQIITVTGKELLDKKTKPPVRYTQGMLVEKMEELGLGTKATRHTIIQNLILRGYVSGNPLQPSEKAIAVVKMLKKHAEKISSPDMTSELEMYMDGIVRGDETKEDVVDRSRKMLSEVMTVLQNEKDEISQEIKKAIREDLVVGKCPGENCNGDLIVRTARKTKKRFIGCNAYPECRTTFSLPQRGLLVTIREECKHCGYPIVKIIYKGRKPWDLCINPDCPGKDEKYKNYNNNK
;
A
#
# COMPACT_ATOMS: atom_id res chain seq x y z
N VAL A 1 -14.88 19.60 23.94
CA VAL A 1 -13.71 19.79 23.04
C VAL A 1 -12.91 18.50 23.04
N ARG A 2 -12.40 18.06 21.89
CA ARG A 2 -11.58 16.85 21.77
C ARG A 2 -10.22 17.20 21.19
N ASP A 3 -9.18 16.62 21.77
CA ASP A 3 -7.82 16.77 21.28
C ASP A 3 -7.52 15.75 20.17
N ILE A 4 -6.79 16.21 19.16
CA ILE A 4 -6.20 15.39 18.12
C ILE A 4 -4.69 15.46 18.30
N LYS A 5 -4.13 14.36 18.79
CA LYS A 5 -2.70 14.23 19.03
C LYS A 5 -1.90 14.35 17.72
N PRO A 6 -0.70 14.95 17.76
CA PRO A 6 0.22 14.91 16.63
C PRO A 6 0.54 13.47 16.22
N PRO A 7 0.95 13.25 14.97
CA PRO A 7 1.35 11.95 14.51
C PRO A 7 2.64 11.50 15.21
N THR A 8 2.80 10.19 15.40
CA THR A 8 4.05 9.64 15.93
C THR A 8 5.21 9.78 14.94
N PRO A 9 6.47 9.79 15.43
CA PRO A 9 7.65 9.68 14.60
C PRO A 9 7.55 8.49 13.63
N PHE A 10 8.15 8.62 12.45
CA PHE A 10 8.14 7.53 11.48
C PHE A 10 9.03 6.37 11.95
N ASN A 11 8.46 5.17 11.95
CA ASN A 11 9.19 3.93 11.78
C ASN A 11 9.04 3.46 10.31
N THR A 12 9.66 2.34 9.97
CA THR A 12 9.63 1.78 8.60
C THR A 12 8.20 1.56 8.09
N THR A 13 7.35 0.94 8.91
CA THR A 13 5.97 0.61 8.54
C THR A 13 5.13 1.87 8.36
N ALA A 14 5.19 2.82 9.29
CA ALA A 14 4.44 4.07 9.20
C ALA A 14 4.87 4.92 7.98
N LEU A 15 6.16 4.88 7.61
CA LEU A 15 6.66 5.50 6.39
C LEU A 15 6.08 4.84 5.13
N ILE A 16 6.07 3.49 5.06
CA ILE A 16 5.49 2.76 3.92
C ILE A 16 3.97 3.03 3.78
N ILE A 17 3.24 3.02 4.89
CA ILE A 17 1.80 3.33 4.90
C ILE A 17 1.57 4.76 4.39
N SER A 18 2.35 5.72 4.90
CA SER A 18 2.22 7.13 4.48
C SER A 18 2.68 7.34 3.03
N GLY A 19 3.68 6.59 2.57
CA GLY A 19 4.12 6.53 1.17
C GLY A 19 2.99 6.13 0.21
N SER A 20 2.09 5.26 0.64
CA SER A 20 0.91 4.88 -0.15
C SER A 20 -0.03 6.07 -0.41
N SER A 21 -0.12 7.02 0.54
CA SER A 21 -0.96 8.23 0.39
C SER A 21 -0.43 9.21 -0.66
N ILE A 22 0.87 9.15 -0.97
CA ILE A 22 1.53 9.92 -2.05
C ILE A 22 1.72 9.08 -3.33
N GLY A 23 1.08 7.91 -3.40
CA GLY A 23 1.05 7.05 -4.58
C GLY A 23 2.27 6.15 -4.76
N PHE A 24 3.08 5.94 -3.73
CA PHE A 24 4.25 5.07 -3.80
C PHE A 24 3.93 3.62 -3.38
N THR A 25 4.61 2.67 -4.00
CA THR A 25 4.62 1.28 -3.55
C THR A 25 5.52 1.14 -2.32
N ALA A 26 5.39 0.01 -1.60
CA ALA A 26 6.24 -0.25 -0.43
C ALA A 26 7.73 -0.25 -0.81
N SER A 27 8.09 -0.95 -1.88
CA SER A 27 9.48 -1.01 -2.37
C SER A 27 9.98 0.34 -2.88
N LYS A 28 9.15 1.11 -3.60
CA LYS A 28 9.55 2.44 -4.07
C LYS A 28 9.82 3.37 -2.88
N THR A 29 8.98 3.32 -1.86
CA THR A 29 9.15 4.13 -0.64
C THR A 29 10.47 3.83 0.04
N ILE A 30 10.78 2.55 0.28
CA ILE A 30 12.04 2.15 0.95
C ILE A 30 13.26 2.47 0.10
N ASN A 31 13.24 2.19 -1.21
CA ASN A 31 14.38 2.49 -2.08
C ASN A 31 14.69 4.00 -2.13
N ILE A 32 13.67 4.85 -2.21
CA ILE A 32 13.86 6.31 -2.17
C ILE A 32 14.38 6.74 -0.80
N ALA A 33 13.85 6.19 0.29
CA ALA A 33 14.32 6.50 1.63
C ALA A 33 15.79 6.08 1.84
N GLU A 34 16.20 4.94 1.29
CA GLU A 34 17.60 4.49 1.30
C GLU A 34 18.51 5.45 0.53
N ASN A 35 18.09 5.91 -0.65
CA ASN A 35 18.83 6.93 -1.38
C ASN A 35 18.94 8.24 -0.58
N LEU A 36 17.86 8.72 0.03
CA LEU A 36 17.88 9.92 0.87
C LEU A 36 18.83 9.75 2.06
N TYR A 37 18.87 8.56 2.67
CA TYR A 37 19.79 8.23 3.76
C TYR A 37 21.25 8.21 3.29
N MET A 38 21.55 7.53 2.17
CA MET A 38 22.91 7.47 1.62
C MET A 38 23.47 8.85 1.25
N ASN A 39 22.58 9.78 0.86
CA ASN A 39 22.94 11.17 0.59
C ASN A 39 22.91 12.07 1.84
N GLY A 40 22.69 11.52 3.04
CA GLY A 40 22.76 12.24 4.30
C GLY A 40 21.56 13.15 4.63
N TYR A 41 20.44 13.02 3.91
CA TYR A 41 19.26 13.87 4.13
C TYR A 41 18.34 13.38 5.24
N ILE A 42 18.30 12.07 5.49
CA ILE A 42 17.49 11.47 6.55
C ILE A 42 18.30 10.44 7.33
N SER A 43 17.83 10.09 8.53
CA SER A 43 18.33 8.96 9.30
C SER A 43 17.97 7.62 8.68
N TYR A 44 18.59 6.54 9.17
CA TYR A 44 18.41 5.20 8.63
C TYR A 44 16.91 4.79 8.55
N PRO A 45 16.40 4.39 7.36
CA PRO A 45 14.97 4.24 7.15
C PRO A 45 14.42 2.87 7.57
N ARG A 46 15.28 1.94 8.00
CA ARG A 46 14.88 0.61 8.51
C ARG A 46 14.98 0.60 10.04
N THR A 47 13.95 1.16 10.68
CA THR A 47 13.81 1.26 12.14
C THR A 47 12.40 0.88 12.58
N ASP A 48 12.27 0.32 13.79
CA ASP A 48 10.97 0.07 14.46
C ASP A 48 10.69 1.12 15.55
N ASN A 49 11.68 1.97 15.83
CA ASN A 49 11.63 2.92 16.93
C ASN A 49 10.71 4.09 16.59
N THR A 50 9.94 4.51 17.59
CA THR A 50 8.96 5.61 17.48
C THR A 50 9.15 6.65 18.59
N VAL A 51 10.31 6.63 19.25
CA VAL A 51 10.71 7.57 20.30
C VAL A 51 12.09 8.13 19.97
N TYR A 52 12.22 9.46 19.87
CA TYR A 52 13.54 10.07 19.71
C TYR A 52 14.38 9.84 20.97
N PRO A 53 15.62 9.33 20.86
CA PRO A 53 16.55 9.25 21.98
C PRO A 53 16.96 10.64 22.48
N SER A 54 17.38 10.74 23.73
CA SER A 54 17.83 12.01 24.34
C SER A 54 19.10 12.59 23.71
N SER A 55 19.87 11.77 22.98
CA SER A 55 21.05 12.20 22.22
C SER A 55 20.70 13.00 20.96
N ILE A 56 19.43 13.02 20.53
CA ILE A 56 18.98 13.78 19.37
C ILE A 56 18.38 15.11 19.82
N ASP A 57 19.01 16.21 19.42
CA ASP A 57 18.46 17.55 19.61
C ASP A 57 17.41 17.86 18.54
N VAL A 58 16.16 17.53 18.87
CA VAL A 58 15.01 17.78 17.99
C VAL A 58 14.76 19.27 17.75
N LYS A 59 15.20 20.16 18.66
CA LYS A 59 15.03 21.60 18.52
C LYS A 59 16.05 22.15 17.51
N GLU A 60 17.28 21.66 17.54
CA GLU A 60 18.29 22.00 16.55
C GLU A 60 17.89 21.52 15.16
N ILE A 61 17.37 20.30 15.02
CA ILE A 61 16.87 19.82 13.72
C ILE A 61 15.74 20.71 13.21
N ALA A 62 14.78 21.11 14.06
CA ALA A 62 13.72 22.02 13.66
C ALA A 62 14.28 23.38 13.20
N ARG A 63 15.28 23.93 13.90
CA ARG A 63 15.96 25.18 13.53
C ARG A 63 16.68 25.06 12.18
N MET A 64 17.46 24.00 11.99
CA MET A 64 18.17 23.69 10.75
C MET A 64 17.21 23.64 9.57
N LEU A 65 16.08 22.92 9.69
CA LEU A 65 15.04 22.86 8.65
C LEU A 65 14.42 24.23 8.33
N GLY A 66 14.33 25.12 9.32
CA GLY A 66 13.80 26.47 9.17
C GLY A 66 14.61 27.38 8.26
N SER A 67 15.88 27.04 7.97
CA SER A 67 16.70 27.74 6.98
C SER A 67 16.18 27.58 5.54
N SER A 68 15.34 26.57 5.30
CA SER A 68 14.61 26.42 4.04
C SER A 68 13.32 27.22 4.06
N GLY A 69 13.07 28.01 3.01
CA GLY A 69 11.83 28.76 2.85
C GLY A 69 10.56 27.90 2.86
N GLU A 70 10.65 26.61 2.49
CA GLU A 70 9.53 25.66 2.51
C GLU A 70 9.08 25.30 3.94
N TYR A 71 10.00 25.34 4.92
CA TYR A 71 9.77 24.87 6.29
C TYR A 71 9.93 25.97 7.36
N SER A 72 10.29 27.20 6.98
CA SER A 72 10.49 28.33 7.91
C SER A 72 9.32 28.54 8.86
N ARG A 73 8.10 28.70 8.33
CA ARG A 73 6.88 28.93 9.13
C ARG A 73 6.59 27.83 10.14
N MET A 74 6.87 26.57 9.79
CA MET A 74 6.63 25.45 10.70
C MET A 74 7.73 25.33 11.75
N SER A 75 8.98 25.65 11.39
CA SER A 75 10.09 25.77 12.33
C SER A 75 9.85 26.89 13.35
N GLU A 76 9.46 28.08 12.89
CA GLU A 76 9.09 29.21 13.76
C GLU A 76 7.98 28.83 14.74
N ALA A 77 6.93 28.14 14.26
CA ALA A 77 5.85 27.66 15.12
C ALA A 77 6.35 26.65 16.17
N VAL A 78 7.34 25.82 15.85
CA VAL A 78 7.97 24.92 16.83
C VAL A 78 8.76 25.73 17.86
N LEU A 79 9.62 26.64 17.40
CA LEU A 79 10.58 27.38 18.22
C LEU A 79 9.93 28.45 19.12
N ALA A 80 8.75 28.95 18.76
CA ALA A 80 7.97 29.90 19.56
C ALA A 80 7.35 29.25 20.82
N GLN A 81 7.36 27.92 20.95
CA GLN A 81 6.79 27.23 22.10
C GLN A 81 7.68 27.37 23.33
N LYS A 82 7.07 27.61 24.50
CA LYS A 82 7.78 27.61 25.80
C LYS A 82 8.43 26.25 26.12
N LYS A 83 7.78 25.16 25.74
CA LYS A 83 8.26 23.79 25.96
C LYS A 83 7.96 22.96 24.71
N ILE A 84 8.99 22.32 24.17
CA ILE A 84 8.88 21.42 23.03
C ILE A 84 8.91 19.99 23.56
N VAL A 85 7.86 19.22 23.30
CA VAL A 85 7.80 17.79 23.64
C VAL A 85 7.40 17.03 22.38
N ALA A 86 8.33 16.22 21.88
CA ALA A 86 8.03 15.35 20.76
C ALA A 86 6.96 14.32 21.14
N SER A 87 5.97 14.14 20.27
CA SER A 87 5.07 13.00 20.32
C SER A 87 5.86 11.69 20.20
N ARG A 88 5.30 10.61 20.72
CA ARG A 88 5.98 9.31 20.81
C ARG A 88 5.01 8.17 20.53
N GLY A 89 5.50 7.12 19.89
CA GLY A 89 4.76 5.86 19.73
C GLY A 89 5.00 4.89 20.88
N ARG A 90 4.74 3.59 20.63
CA ARG A 90 4.81 2.53 21.65
C ARG A 90 6.18 1.87 21.78
N ARG A 91 6.99 1.92 20.72
CA ARG A 91 8.26 1.18 20.66
C ARG A 91 9.45 2.10 20.84
N ARG A 92 10.32 1.74 21.78
CA ARG A 92 11.64 2.34 22.05
C ARG A 92 12.67 1.22 22.07
N SER A 93 13.69 1.31 21.22
CA SER A 93 14.85 0.42 21.21
C SER A 93 16.15 1.23 21.15
N THR A 94 17.28 0.54 21.24
CA THR A 94 18.63 1.15 21.26
C THR A 94 19.30 1.21 19.89
N ASP A 95 18.83 0.47 18.89
CA ASP A 95 19.57 0.26 17.63
C ASP A 95 19.57 1.52 16.75
N HIS A 96 18.37 1.99 16.39
CA HIS A 96 18.19 3.11 15.46
C HIS A 96 17.11 4.07 15.97
N PRO A 97 17.31 5.39 15.83
CA PRO A 97 16.26 6.35 16.11
C PRO A 97 15.10 6.22 15.11
N PRO A 98 13.95 6.86 15.37
CA PRO A 98 12.90 7.01 14.36
C PRO A 98 13.43 7.73 13.12
N ILE A 99 12.78 7.56 11.98
CA ILE A 99 13.14 8.21 10.72
C ILE A 99 12.90 9.72 10.85
N HIS A 100 13.95 10.51 10.67
CA HIS A 100 13.94 11.97 10.77
C HIS A 100 14.94 12.61 9.79
N PRO A 101 14.77 13.88 9.42
CA PRO A 101 15.73 14.59 8.60
C PRO A 101 17.01 14.90 9.37
N THR A 102 18.15 14.79 8.68
CA THR A 102 19.50 15.07 9.22
C THR A 102 20.16 16.26 8.53
N ALA A 103 19.67 16.65 7.35
CA ALA A 103 20.13 17.83 6.62
C ALA A 103 18.98 18.46 5.83
N VAL A 104 19.15 19.72 5.45
CA VAL A 104 18.23 20.43 4.54
C VAL A 104 18.52 20.02 3.10
N ALA A 105 17.54 19.44 2.42
CA ALA A 105 17.60 19.21 0.97
C ALA A 105 17.01 20.40 0.21
N GLN A 106 17.57 20.71 -0.95
CA GLN A 106 16.96 21.65 -1.89
C GLN A 106 16.11 20.88 -2.89
N LYS A 107 14.93 21.41 -3.23
CA LYS A 107 14.03 20.76 -4.19
C LYS A 107 14.68 20.53 -5.56
N ALA A 108 15.57 21.43 -5.97
CA ALA A 108 16.30 21.32 -7.23
C ALA A 108 17.37 20.21 -7.21
N SER A 109 17.84 19.78 -6.03
CA SER A 109 18.87 18.74 -5.91
C SER A 109 18.30 17.32 -5.82
N LEU A 110 16.97 17.16 -5.81
CA LEU A 110 16.28 15.89 -5.69
C LEU A 110 15.35 15.66 -6.88
N SER A 111 15.15 14.40 -7.26
CA SER A 111 14.09 14.05 -8.20
C SER A 111 12.71 14.38 -7.61
N SER A 112 11.69 14.51 -8.47
CA SER A 112 10.32 14.79 -8.02
C SER A 112 9.82 13.80 -6.96
N ASP A 113 10.18 12.52 -7.10
CA ASP A 113 9.75 11.49 -6.16
C ASP A 113 10.56 11.47 -4.86
N GLU A 114 11.87 11.76 -4.92
CA GLU A 114 12.70 11.97 -3.73
C GLU A 114 12.23 13.16 -2.91
N TRP A 115 11.96 14.30 -3.58
CA TRP A 115 11.44 15.49 -2.91
C TRP A 115 10.10 15.21 -2.21
N LYS A 116 9.18 14.49 -2.88
CA LYS A 116 7.89 14.11 -2.28
C LYS A 116 8.04 13.27 -1.01
N LEU A 117 8.97 12.32 -1.00
CA LEU A 117 9.20 11.49 0.20
C LEU A 117 9.92 12.28 1.30
N TYR A 118 10.91 13.08 0.92
CA TYR A 118 11.63 13.96 1.85
C TYR A 118 10.68 14.95 2.53
N ASP A 119 9.83 15.65 1.77
CA ASP A 119 8.81 16.57 2.30
C ASP A 119 7.85 15.86 3.27
N LEU A 120 7.40 14.64 2.94
CA LEU A 120 6.58 13.82 3.83
C LEU A 120 7.29 13.53 5.16
N ILE A 121 8.58 13.17 5.12
CA ILE A 121 9.40 12.88 6.31
C ILE A 121 9.62 14.15 7.15
N VAL A 122 10.01 15.26 6.52
CA VAL A 122 10.24 16.55 7.20
C VAL A 122 8.97 17.04 7.88
N ARG A 123 7.85 17.07 7.15
CA ARG A 123 6.56 17.51 7.71
C ARG A 123 6.12 16.61 8.86
N ARG A 124 6.32 15.29 8.75
CA ARG A 124 6.02 14.37 9.85
C ARG A 124 6.86 14.70 11.07
N PHE A 125 8.17 14.83 10.91
CA PHE A 125 9.11 15.19 11.98
C PHE A 125 8.69 16.48 12.68
N ILE A 126 8.53 17.59 11.94
CA ILE A 126 8.17 18.88 12.54
C ILE A 126 6.80 18.80 13.23
N CYS A 127 5.82 18.13 12.63
CA CYS A 127 4.52 17.95 13.26
C CYS A 127 4.58 17.16 14.57
N THR A 128 5.54 16.26 14.75
CA THR A 128 5.72 15.57 16.04
C THR A 128 6.08 16.53 17.19
N LEU A 129 6.61 17.72 16.87
CA LEU A 129 7.08 18.73 17.84
C LEU A 129 6.04 19.83 18.10
N LEU A 130 4.89 19.78 17.41
CA LEU A 130 3.85 20.80 17.51
C LEU A 130 2.73 20.38 18.48
N PRO A 131 1.96 21.35 19.03
CA PRO A 131 0.87 21.06 19.96
C PRO A 131 -0.26 20.22 19.34
N THR A 132 -1.06 19.59 20.20
CA THR A 132 -2.31 18.90 19.81
C THR A 132 -3.27 19.86 19.13
N ALA A 133 -3.95 19.42 18.08
CA ALA A 133 -5.06 20.20 17.52
C ALA A 133 -6.31 20.03 18.41
N LYS A 134 -7.16 21.05 18.48
CA LYS A 134 -8.40 21.00 19.26
C LYS A 134 -9.61 21.13 18.35
N ILE A 135 -10.58 20.24 18.52
CA ILE A 135 -11.85 20.28 17.79
C ILE A 135 -13.03 20.41 18.75
N LYS A 136 -14.02 21.21 18.37
CA LYS A 136 -15.35 21.18 18.97
C LYS A 136 -16.15 20.08 18.26
N ILE A 137 -16.70 19.14 19.02
CA ILE A 137 -17.67 18.17 18.52
C ILE A 137 -19.05 18.64 18.99
N ILE A 138 -20.00 18.64 18.07
CA ILE A 138 -21.39 18.99 18.33
C ILE A 138 -22.20 17.74 17.99
N ILE A 139 -23.01 17.28 18.93
CA ILE A 139 -23.98 16.20 18.71
C ILE A 139 -25.32 16.80 19.07
N ALA A 140 -26.23 16.87 18.11
CA ALA A 140 -27.59 17.33 18.32
C ALA A 140 -28.55 16.17 18.09
N THR A 141 -29.35 15.87 19.10
CA THR A 141 -30.50 14.95 18.98
C THR A 141 -31.71 15.79 18.63
N ILE A 142 -32.36 15.45 17.52
CA ILE A 142 -33.50 16.16 16.95
C ILE A 142 -34.67 15.20 16.98
N ASP A 143 -35.72 15.54 17.72
CA ASP A 143 -36.98 14.81 17.66
C ASP A 143 -37.76 15.24 16.41
N ILE A 144 -38.18 14.27 15.60
CA ILE A 144 -39.09 14.49 14.48
C ILE A 144 -40.27 13.55 14.67
N ASN A 145 -41.38 14.07 15.21
CA ASN A 145 -42.60 13.33 15.51
C ASN A 145 -42.37 12.11 16.42
N GLY A 146 -41.56 12.25 17.48
CA GLY A 146 -41.25 11.18 18.42
C GLY A 146 -40.10 10.26 18.01
N GLU A 147 -39.54 10.44 16.80
CA GLU A 147 -38.39 9.67 16.31
C GLU A 147 -37.08 10.46 16.48
N PRO A 148 -36.04 9.89 17.11
CA PRO A 148 -34.78 10.59 17.35
C PRO A 148 -33.84 10.53 16.13
N PHE A 149 -33.46 11.69 15.63
CA PHE A 149 -32.42 11.87 14.60
C PHE A 149 -31.16 12.47 15.22
N ILE A 150 -29.98 12.06 14.73
CA ILE A 150 -28.69 12.54 15.24
C ILE A 150 -27.96 13.33 14.16
N ALA A 151 -27.66 14.59 14.44
CA ALA A 151 -26.77 15.42 13.65
C ALA A 151 -25.39 15.52 14.34
N ASN A 152 -24.34 15.13 13.62
CA ASN A 152 -22.95 15.16 14.11
C ASN A 152 -22.15 16.24 13.39
N GLY A 153 -21.61 17.18 14.15
CA GLY A 153 -20.83 18.31 13.67
C GLY A 153 -19.44 18.33 14.29
N SER A 154 -18.48 18.91 13.57
CA SER A 154 -17.17 19.19 14.12
C SER A 154 -16.53 20.41 13.48
N ASN A 155 -15.95 21.28 14.30
CA ASN A 155 -15.21 22.47 13.86
C ASN A 155 -13.84 22.53 14.56
N PHE A 156 -12.77 22.87 13.83
CA PHE A 156 -11.49 23.17 14.45
C PHE A 156 -11.56 24.43 15.32
N ILE A 157 -11.07 24.34 16.55
CA ILE A 157 -10.81 25.49 17.42
C ILE A 157 -9.37 25.94 17.22
N GLU A 158 -8.43 24.99 17.27
CA GLU A 158 -7.00 25.22 17.05
C GLU A 158 -6.48 24.12 16.11
N GLN A 159 -5.96 24.49 14.93
CA GLN A 159 -5.45 23.49 13.99
C GLN A 159 -4.06 22.95 14.37
N ASN A 160 -3.22 23.77 15.02
CA ASN A 160 -1.86 23.41 15.47
C ASN A 160 -1.09 22.57 14.44
N TRP A 161 -0.70 21.32 14.76
CA TRP A 161 0.07 20.47 13.83
C TRP A 161 -0.66 20.19 12.50
N ILE A 162 -2.00 20.14 12.49
CA ILE A 162 -2.79 19.78 11.30
C ILE A 162 -2.59 20.79 10.17
N LYS A 163 -2.43 22.09 10.50
CA LYS A 163 -2.25 23.15 9.50
C LYS A 163 -1.00 22.95 8.63
N PHE A 164 -0.02 22.18 9.11
CA PHE A 164 1.25 21.91 8.43
C PHE A 164 1.33 20.49 7.84
N TYR A 165 0.32 19.64 8.07
CA TYR A 165 0.32 18.24 7.67
C TYR A 165 -0.79 17.93 6.65
N PRO A 166 -0.59 18.23 5.35
CA PRO A 166 -1.62 18.11 4.32
C PRO A 166 -2.09 16.66 4.08
N TYR A 167 -1.36 15.68 4.60
CA TYR A 167 -1.72 14.26 4.51
C TYR A 167 -2.82 13.85 5.51
N TYR A 168 -3.13 14.70 6.51
CA TYR A 168 -4.27 14.50 7.40
C TYR A 168 -5.54 15.07 6.77
N LYS A 169 -6.37 14.20 6.21
CA LYS A 169 -7.62 14.58 5.54
C LYS A 169 -8.81 14.48 6.51
N ARG A 170 -9.06 15.55 7.25
CA ARG A 170 -10.32 15.74 7.99
C ARG A 170 -10.95 17.07 7.59
N ARG A 171 -12.24 17.05 7.29
CA ARG A 171 -13.03 18.23 6.97
C ARG A 171 -13.94 18.57 8.13
N ASP A 172 -14.16 19.86 8.35
CA ASP A 172 -15.18 20.32 9.26
C ASP A 172 -16.57 19.94 8.74
N VAL A 173 -17.45 19.60 9.67
CA VAL A 173 -18.87 19.39 9.42
C VAL A 173 -19.58 20.43 10.25
N PHE A 174 -19.91 21.54 9.59
CA PHE A 174 -20.53 22.65 10.28
C PHE A 174 -21.97 22.30 10.65
N ILE A 175 -22.31 22.50 11.92
CA ILE A 175 -23.69 22.51 12.40
C ILE A 175 -23.96 23.92 12.93
N PRO A 176 -25.08 24.55 12.54
CA PRO A 176 -25.47 25.85 13.07
C PRO A 176 -25.65 25.79 14.59
N GLN A 177 -25.55 26.93 15.26
CA GLN A 177 -25.77 26.97 16.70
C GLN A 177 -27.23 26.62 17.01
N LEU A 178 -27.44 25.55 17.79
CA LEU A 178 -28.75 25.08 18.25
C LEU A 178 -28.89 25.34 19.76
N LYS A 179 -30.11 25.57 20.21
CA LYS A 179 -30.48 25.64 21.64
C LYS A 179 -31.38 24.46 22.01
N GLU A 180 -31.29 24.01 23.25
CA GLU A 180 -32.25 23.02 23.77
C GLU A 180 -33.67 23.59 23.73
N GLY A 181 -34.63 22.77 23.33
CA GLY A 181 -36.03 23.18 23.10
C GLY A 181 -36.25 24.03 21.83
N GLN A 182 -35.22 24.29 21.02
CA GLN A 182 -35.39 25.01 19.77
C GLN A 182 -36.25 24.20 18.78
N ILE A 183 -37.34 24.80 18.35
CA ILE A 183 -38.19 24.26 17.28
C ILE A 183 -37.50 24.52 15.94
N ILE A 184 -37.34 23.48 15.14
CA ILE A 184 -36.77 23.56 13.79
C ILE A 184 -37.75 22.99 12.77
N THR A 185 -37.70 23.51 11.54
CA THR A 185 -38.58 23.09 10.45
C THR A 185 -37.88 22.08 9.55
N VAL A 186 -38.52 20.94 9.32
CA VAL A 186 -38.04 19.95 8.33
C VAL A 186 -38.38 20.45 6.93
N THR A 187 -37.35 20.76 6.13
CA THR A 187 -37.53 21.30 4.76
C THR A 187 -37.65 20.23 3.69
N GLY A 188 -37.20 19.00 3.97
CA GLY A 188 -37.22 17.90 3.03
C GLY A 188 -36.77 16.60 3.66
N LYS A 189 -37.08 15.49 2.98
CA LYS A 189 -36.62 14.14 3.33
C LYS A 189 -36.15 13.44 2.07
N GLU A 190 -35.10 12.66 2.20
CA GLU A 190 -34.58 11.82 1.13
C GLU A 190 -34.58 10.37 1.61
N LEU A 191 -35.17 9.48 0.81
CA LEU A 191 -35.08 8.04 1.03
C LEU A 191 -33.97 7.49 0.13
N LEU A 192 -32.87 7.05 0.74
CA LEU A 192 -31.72 6.53 0.02
C LEU A 192 -31.72 5.01 0.04
N ASP A 193 -31.77 4.39 -1.14
CA ASP A 193 -31.43 2.98 -1.28
C ASP A 193 -29.90 2.81 -1.24
N LYS A 194 -29.42 1.97 -0.32
CA LYS A 194 -27.99 1.74 -0.08
C LYS A 194 -27.71 0.25 0.04
N LYS A 195 -26.53 -0.16 -0.44
CA LYS A 195 -26.02 -1.52 -0.30
C LYS A 195 -24.84 -1.55 0.66
N THR A 196 -24.69 -2.66 1.39
CA THR A 196 -23.48 -2.91 2.18
C THR A 196 -22.27 -2.98 1.26
N LYS A 197 -21.14 -2.42 1.72
CA LYS A 197 -19.88 -2.49 0.97
C LYS A 197 -19.11 -3.72 1.44
N PRO A 198 -18.44 -4.45 0.52
CA PRO A 198 -17.55 -5.54 0.93
C PRO A 198 -16.34 -4.98 1.70
N PRO A 199 -15.62 -5.83 2.46
CA PRO A 199 -14.36 -5.44 3.08
C PRO A 199 -13.37 -4.88 2.05
N VAL A 200 -12.65 -3.82 2.43
CA VAL A 200 -11.65 -3.20 1.55
C VAL A 200 -10.47 -4.14 1.34
N ARG A 201 -9.97 -4.20 0.10
CA ARG A 201 -8.73 -4.93 -0.19
C ARG A 201 -7.53 -4.24 0.46
N TYR A 202 -6.51 -5.03 0.80
CA TYR A 202 -5.26 -4.49 1.33
C TYR A 202 -4.51 -3.67 0.27
N THR A 203 -4.16 -2.43 0.61
CA THR A 203 -3.05 -1.75 -0.08
C THR A 203 -1.73 -2.38 0.32
N GLN A 204 -0.64 -2.08 -0.39
CA GLN A 204 0.68 -2.57 0.01
C GLN A 204 1.06 -2.11 1.43
N GLY A 205 0.74 -0.86 1.80
CA GLY A 205 0.99 -0.35 3.15
C GLY A 205 0.21 -1.08 4.23
N MET A 206 -1.09 -1.30 4.02
CA MET A 206 -1.92 -2.07 4.95
C MET A 206 -1.47 -3.53 5.07
N LEU A 207 -0.96 -4.13 3.98
CA LEU A 207 -0.40 -5.48 4.03
C LEU A 207 0.90 -5.52 4.83
N VAL A 208 1.78 -4.52 4.71
CA VAL A 208 2.99 -4.42 5.55
C VAL A 208 2.63 -4.28 7.03
N GLU A 209 1.62 -3.47 7.35
CA GLU A 209 1.09 -3.35 8.71
C GLU A 209 0.59 -4.69 9.22
N LYS A 210 -0.19 -5.41 8.41
CA LYS A 210 -0.71 -6.73 8.79
C LYS A 210 0.38 -7.77 8.97
N MET A 211 1.42 -7.75 8.13
CA MET A 211 2.59 -8.60 8.30
C MET A 211 3.32 -8.30 9.60
N GLU A 212 3.46 -7.02 9.98
CA GLU A 212 4.07 -6.65 11.26
C GLU A 212 3.25 -7.11 12.47
N GLU A 213 1.92 -6.93 12.45
CA GLU A 213 1.03 -7.40 13.51
C GLU A 213 1.13 -8.92 13.75
N LEU A 214 1.35 -9.68 12.67
CA LEU A 214 1.45 -11.14 12.70
C LEU A 214 2.89 -11.66 12.86
N GLY A 215 3.88 -10.79 13.07
CA GLY A 215 5.28 -11.21 13.22
C GLY A 215 5.91 -11.78 11.93
N LEU A 216 5.39 -11.40 10.76
CA LEU A 216 5.82 -11.94 9.46
C LEU A 216 6.86 -11.03 8.80
N GLY A 217 8.08 -11.56 8.66
CA GLY A 217 9.20 -10.81 8.10
C GLY A 217 9.64 -9.66 8.99
N THR A 218 10.72 -9.00 8.58
CA THR A 218 11.30 -7.87 9.29
C THR A 218 11.04 -6.56 8.54
N LYS A 219 11.32 -5.44 9.20
CA LYS A 219 11.38 -4.09 8.58
C LYS A 219 12.18 -4.07 7.26
N ALA A 220 13.17 -4.96 7.10
CA ALA A 220 13.99 -5.07 5.91
C ALA A 220 13.42 -5.97 4.81
N THR A 221 12.48 -6.88 5.11
CA THR A 221 12.06 -7.92 4.14
C THR A 221 10.63 -7.78 3.65
N ARG A 222 9.71 -7.20 4.43
CA ARG A 222 8.26 -7.14 4.08
C ARG A 222 7.97 -6.51 2.71
N HIS A 223 8.60 -5.38 2.40
CA HIS A 223 8.43 -4.71 1.10
C HIS A 223 8.93 -5.56 -0.07
N THR A 224 10.02 -6.32 0.13
CA THR A 224 10.58 -7.23 -0.88
C THR A 224 9.70 -8.48 -1.06
N ILE A 225 9.12 -9.01 0.01
CA ILE A 225 8.16 -10.12 -0.05
C ILE A 225 6.96 -9.73 -0.93
N ILE A 226 6.35 -8.57 -0.69
CA ILE A 226 5.22 -8.06 -1.50
C ILE A 226 5.65 -7.88 -2.96
N GLN A 227 6.82 -7.28 -3.20
CA GLN A 227 7.35 -7.11 -4.56
C GLN A 227 7.56 -8.45 -5.28
N ASN A 228 8.06 -9.47 -4.57
CA ASN A 228 8.26 -10.80 -5.14
C ASN A 228 6.93 -11.48 -5.49
N LEU A 229 5.90 -11.33 -4.66
CA LEU A 229 4.56 -11.82 -4.97
C LEU A 229 4.00 -11.16 -6.23
N ILE A 230 4.24 -9.86 -6.41
CA ILE A 230 3.84 -9.13 -7.62
C ILE A 230 4.63 -9.62 -8.84
N LEU A 231 5.96 -9.72 -8.75
CA LEU A 231 6.82 -10.15 -9.86
C LEU A 231 6.54 -11.58 -10.30
N ARG A 232 6.13 -12.45 -9.38
CA ARG A 232 5.72 -13.83 -9.66
C ARG A 232 4.27 -13.95 -10.17
N GLY A 233 3.54 -12.83 -10.26
CA GLY A 233 2.15 -12.79 -10.71
C GLY A 233 1.18 -13.51 -9.77
N TYR A 234 1.47 -13.54 -8.46
CA TYR A 234 0.52 -14.01 -7.46
C TYR A 234 -0.47 -12.92 -7.06
N VAL A 235 -0.01 -11.67 -7.04
CA VAL A 235 -0.87 -10.53 -6.74
C VAL A 235 -0.57 -9.40 -7.73
N SER A 236 -1.54 -8.52 -7.94
CA SER A 236 -1.35 -7.35 -8.78
C SER A 236 -2.21 -6.17 -8.29
N GLY A 237 -1.94 -4.99 -8.82
CA GLY A 237 -2.68 -3.77 -8.47
C GLY A 237 -2.27 -3.15 -7.14
N ASN A 238 -2.93 -2.04 -6.81
CA ASN A 238 -2.91 -1.41 -5.50
C ASN A 238 -4.24 -0.64 -5.34
N PRO A 239 -5.25 -1.15 -4.59
CA PRO A 239 -5.18 -2.31 -3.69
C PRO A 239 -4.82 -3.64 -4.36
N LEU A 240 -4.20 -4.55 -3.60
CA LEU A 240 -3.71 -5.84 -4.08
C LEU A 240 -4.87 -6.81 -4.35
N GLN A 241 -4.81 -7.47 -5.51
CA GLN A 241 -5.74 -8.52 -5.93
C GLN A 241 -4.95 -9.81 -6.21
N PRO A 242 -5.36 -10.95 -5.64
CA PRO A 242 -4.75 -12.24 -5.94
C PRO A 242 -5.14 -12.71 -7.35
N SER A 243 -4.25 -13.45 -8.00
CA SER A 243 -4.54 -14.23 -9.20
C SER A 243 -5.21 -15.56 -8.85
N GLU A 244 -5.82 -16.23 -9.83
CA GLU A 244 -6.41 -17.55 -9.64
C GLU A 244 -5.33 -18.56 -9.22
N LYS A 245 -4.13 -18.46 -9.82
CA LYS A 245 -2.97 -19.25 -9.39
C LYS A 245 -2.64 -19.04 -7.91
N ALA A 246 -2.70 -17.80 -7.41
CA ALA A 246 -2.44 -17.53 -5.99
C ALA A 246 -3.50 -18.17 -5.09
N ILE A 247 -4.78 -18.04 -5.47
CA ILE A 247 -5.89 -18.65 -4.74
C ILE A 247 -5.71 -20.17 -4.70
N ALA A 248 -5.41 -20.80 -5.83
CA ALA A 248 -5.18 -22.25 -5.91
C ALA A 248 -3.98 -22.70 -5.08
N VAL A 249 -2.84 -21.99 -5.15
CA VAL A 249 -1.66 -22.31 -4.32
C VAL A 249 -2.01 -22.22 -2.83
N VAL A 250 -2.67 -21.15 -2.38
CA VAL A 250 -3.04 -21.02 -0.97
C VAL A 250 -4.06 -22.09 -0.55
N LYS A 251 -5.05 -22.40 -1.39
CA LYS A 251 -6.03 -23.45 -1.16
C LYS A 251 -5.36 -24.81 -0.98
N MET A 252 -4.41 -25.16 -1.86
CA MET A 252 -3.68 -26.43 -1.80
C MET A 252 -2.74 -26.49 -0.58
N LEU A 253 -2.02 -25.41 -0.29
CA LEU A 253 -1.16 -25.35 0.90
C LEU A 253 -1.98 -25.45 2.19
N LYS A 254 -3.15 -24.82 2.27
CA LYS A 254 -4.03 -24.99 3.44
C LYS A 254 -4.54 -26.42 3.60
N LYS A 255 -4.88 -27.08 2.48
CA LYS A 255 -5.41 -28.45 2.50
C LYS A 255 -4.35 -29.49 2.91
N HIS A 256 -3.13 -29.36 2.39
CA HIS A 256 -2.10 -30.42 2.49
C HIS A 256 -0.88 -30.02 3.35
N ALA A 257 -0.71 -28.74 3.69
CA ALA A 257 0.45 -28.24 4.40
C ALA A 257 0.07 -27.03 5.29
N GLU A 258 -0.99 -27.16 6.09
CA GLU A 258 -1.58 -26.03 6.82
C GLU A 258 -0.53 -25.23 7.61
N LYS A 259 0.39 -25.92 8.30
CA LYS A 259 1.47 -25.31 9.09
C LYS A 259 2.28 -24.28 8.30
N ILE A 260 2.70 -24.58 7.06
CA ILE A 260 3.49 -23.64 6.23
C ILE A 260 2.66 -22.48 5.65
N SER A 261 1.33 -22.65 5.59
CA SER A 261 0.40 -21.63 5.09
C SER A 261 -0.12 -20.69 6.19
N SER A 262 0.15 -21.02 7.45
CA SER A 262 -0.22 -20.24 8.63
C SER A 262 0.83 -19.17 8.94
N PRO A 263 0.44 -18.02 9.53
CA PRO A 263 1.39 -17.06 10.08
C PRO A 263 2.30 -17.66 11.15
N ASP A 264 1.79 -18.62 11.92
CA ASP A 264 2.39 -19.14 13.13
C ASP A 264 3.77 -19.76 12.86
N MET A 265 3.90 -20.62 11.85
CA MET A 265 5.19 -21.23 11.50
C MET A 265 6.24 -20.18 11.10
N THR A 266 5.84 -19.15 10.36
CA THR A 266 6.79 -18.11 9.95
C THR A 266 7.20 -17.25 11.15
N SER A 267 6.24 -16.88 12.00
CA SER A 267 6.53 -16.14 13.23
C SER A 267 7.40 -16.95 14.19
N GLU A 268 7.21 -18.28 14.27
CA GLU A 268 8.04 -19.20 15.05
C GLU A 268 9.48 -19.20 14.55
N LEU A 269 9.69 -19.26 13.23
CA LEU A 269 11.03 -19.16 12.62
C LEU A 269 11.70 -17.82 12.89
N GLU A 270 10.97 -16.70 12.82
CA GLU A 270 11.48 -15.38 13.17
C GLU A 270 11.88 -15.31 14.66
N MET A 271 11.09 -15.90 15.56
CA MET A 271 11.41 -15.98 16.98
C MET A 271 12.70 -16.77 17.24
N TYR A 272 12.94 -17.86 16.50
CA TYR A 272 14.19 -18.63 16.59
C TYR A 272 15.40 -17.82 16.10
N MET A 273 15.26 -17.08 14.99
CA MET A 273 16.32 -16.20 14.52
C MET A 273 16.63 -15.07 15.51
N ASP A 274 15.61 -14.51 16.16
CA ASP A 274 15.81 -13.52 17.23
C ASP A 274 16.48 -14.14 18.47
N GLY A 275 16.23 -15.41 18.75
CA GLY A 275 16.94 -16.17 19.79
C GLY A 275 18.45 -16.24 19.55
N ILE A 276 18.87 -16.44 18.29
CA ILE A 276 20.30 -16.39 17.92
C ILE A 276 20.89 -15.02 18.20
N VAL A 277 20.18 -13.94 17.89
CA VAL A 277 20.65 -12.55 18.13
C VAL A 277 20.84 -12.27 19.62
N ARG A 278 19.97 -12.82 20.48
CA ARG A 278 20.09 -12.68 21.95
C ARG A 278 21.11 -13.62 22.57
N GLY A 279 21.54 -14.66 21.85
CA GLY A 279 22.41 -15.72 22.36
C GLY A 279 21.66 -16.83 23.10
N ASP A 280 20.33 -16.90 22.98
CA ASP A 280 19.47 -17.91 23.62
C ASP A 280 19.47 -19.25 22.85
N GLU A 281 19.76 -19.22 21.55
CA GLU A 281 19.70 -20.37 20.63
C GLU A 281 20.97 -20.40 19.75
N THR A 282 21.43 -21.59 19.37
CA THR A 282 22.55 -21.74 18.43
C THR A 282 22.04 -21.76 16.99
N LYS A 283 22.91 -21.37 16.04
CA LYS A 283 22.58 -21.42 14.62
C LYS A 283 22.29 -22.85 14.18
N GLU A 284 23.09 -23.80 14.67
CA GLU A 284 23.00 -25.22 14.36
C GLU A 284 21.63 -25.79 14.76
N ASP A 285 21.21 -25.56 16.02
CA ASP A 285 19.93 -26.05 16.54
C ASP A 285 18.73 -25.49 15.75
N VAL A 286 18.76 -24.18 15.44
CA VAL A 286 17.69 -23.53 14.68
C VAL A 286 17.61 -24.07 13.25
N VAL A 287 18.75 -24.32 12.61
CA VAL A 287 18.80 -24.91 11.26
C VAL A 287 18.25 -26.33 11.26
N ASP A 288 18.65 -27.16 12.23
CA ASP A 288 18.20 -28.55 12.29
C ASP A 288 16.70 -28.65 12.57
N ARG A 289 16.17 -27.84 13.50
CA ARG A 289 14.73 -27.72 13.77
C ARG A 289 13.96 -27.28 12.51
N SER A 290 14.49 -26.30 11.79
CA SER A 290 13.89 -25.81 10.54
C SER A 290 13.87 -26.88 9.45
N ARG A 291 14.96 -27.64 9.31
CA ARG A 291 15.07 -28.75 8.34
C ARG A 291 14.10 -29.88 8.63
N LYS A 292 13.94 -30.24 9.90
CA LYS A 292 12.98 -31.27 10.32
C LYS A 292 11.56 -30.86 9.94
N MET A 293 11.17 -29.65 10.31
CA MET A 293 9.85 -29.10 9.99
C MET A 293 9.58 -29.02 8.48
N LEU A 294 10.57 -28.60 7.68
CA LEU A 294 10.43 -28.58 6.22
C LEU A 294 10.35 -29.98 5.61
N SER A 295 11.09 -30.95 6.14
CA SER A 295 11.05 -32.34 5.67
C SER A 295 9.66 -32.94 5.84
N GLU A 296 9.03 -32.74 7.01
CA GLU A 296 7.68 -33.22 7.30
C GLU A 296 6.65 -32.63 6.30
N VAL A 297 6.72 -31.32 6.05
CA VAL A 297 5.85 -30.65 5.06
C VAL A 297 6.10 -31.19 3.65
N MET A 298 7.36 -31.38 3.27
CA MET A 298 7.71 -31.83 1.92
C MET A 298 7.22 -33.25 1.65
N THR A 299 7.27 -34.14 2.64
CA THR A 299 6.72 -35.50 2.50
C THR A 299 5.23 -35.46 2.14
N VAL A 300 4.43 -34.64 2.83
CA VAL A 300 2.99 -34.52 2.53
C VAL A 300 2.77 -33.94 1.14
N LEU A 301 3.49 -32.87 0.77
CA LEU A 301 3.37 -32.26 -0.56
C LEU A 301 3.80 -33.21 -1.70
N GLN A 302 4.76 -34.10 -1.45
CA GLN A 302 5.19 -35.11 -2.42
C GLN A 302 4.14 -36.19 -2.64
N ASN A 303 3.50 -36.66 -1.57
CA ASN A 303 2.44 -37.67 -1.65
C ASN A 303 1.21 -37.14 -2.41
N GLU A 304 0.90 -35.86 -2.23
CA GLU A 304 -0.29 -35.20 -2.81
C GLU A 304 0.00 -34.45 -4.11
N LYS A 305 1.17 -34.69 -4.71
CA LYS A 305 1.70 -33.93 -5.86
C LYS A 305 0.75 -33.87 -7.04
N ASP A 306 0.07 -34.97 -7.36
CA ASP A 306 -0.79 -35.05 -8.54
C ASP A 306 -2.05 -34.20 -8.40
N GLU A 307 -2.71 -34.24 -7.23
CA GLU A 307 -3.86 -33.38 -6.93
C GLU A 307 -3.45 -31.89 -7.01
N ILE A 308 -2.37 -31.54 -6.31
CA ILE A 308 -1.82 -30.18 -6.28
C ILE A 308 -1.52 -29.69 -7.70
N SER A 309 -0.90 -30.54 -8.52
CA SER A 309 -0.53 -30.23 -9.90
C SER A 309 -1.75 -29.96 -10.78
N GLN A 310 -2.84 -30.73 -10.64
CA GLN A 310 -4.05 -30.55 -11.43
C GLN A 310 -4.76 -29.24 -11.08
N GLU A 311 -4.97 -28.96 -9.79
CA GLU A 311 -5.63 -27.73 -9.33
C GLU A 311 -4.84 -26.48 -9.74
N ILE A 312 -3.51 -26.48 -9.56
CA ILE A 312 -2.66 -25.35 -9.96
C ILE A 312 -2.67 -25.16 -11.49
N LYS A 313 -2.60 -26.23 -12.28
CA LYS A 313 -2.66 -26.13 -13.75
C LYS A 313 -3.98 -25.54 -14.23
N LYS A 314 -5.10 -25.93 -13.61
CA LYS A 314 -6.42 -25.37 -13.91
C LYS A 314 -6.45 -23.87 -13.64
N ALA A 315 -6.01 -23.45 -12.45
CA ALA A 315 -5.98 -22.04 -12.08
C ALA A 315 -5.04 -21.20 -12.97
N ILE A 316 -3.88 -21.74 -13.36
CA ILE A 316 -2.99 -21.08 -14.32
C ILE A 316 -3.70 -20.86 -15.68
N ARG A 317 -4.49 -21.83 -16.15
CA ARG A 317 -5.26 -21.64 -17.40
C ARG A 317 -6.31 -20.54 -17.24
N GLU A 318 -6.96 -20.45 -16.09
CA GLU A 318 -7.93 -19.40 -15.79
C GLU A 318 -7.29 -18.01 -15.71
N ASP A 319 -6.06 -17.90 -15.21
CA ASP A 319 -5.28 -16.65 -15.23
C ASP A 319 -4.93 -16.19 -16.66
N LEU A 320 -4.82 -17.11 -17.62
CA LEU A 320 -4.54 -16.77 -19.02
C LEU A 320 -5.77 -16.23 -19.74
N VAL A 321 -6.97 -16.37 -19.17
CA VAL A 321 -8.21 -15.84 -19.73
C VAL A 321 -8.23 -14.32 -19.60
N VAL A 322 -8.28 -13.65 -20.75
CA VAL A 322 -8.29 -12.19 -20.87
C VAL A 322 -9.71 -11.65 -20.79
N GLY A 323 -10.67 -12.35 -21.37
CA GLY A 323 -12.08 -11.96 -21.45
C GLY A 323 -12.80 -12.72 -22.56
N LYS A 324 -14.04 -12.30 -22.88
CA LYS A 324 -14.83 -12.93 -23.95
C LYS A 324 -14.31 -12.55 -25.34
N CYS A 325 -14.48 -13.47 -26.29
CA CYS A 325 -14.14 -13.21 -27.69
C CYS A 325 -15.13 -12.22 -28.30
N PRO A 326 -14.66 -11.13 -28.93
CA PRO A 326 -15.51 -10.18 -29.64
C PRO A 326 -15.79 -10.62 -31.09
N GLY A 327 -15.34 -11.81 -31.50
CA GLY A 327 -15.59 -12.32 -32.84
C GLY A 327 -17.08 -12.60 -33.06
N GLU A 328 -17.59 -12.28 -34.25
CA GLU A 328 -18.97 -12.58 -34.63
C GLU A 328 -19.26 -14.08 -34.47
N ASN A 329 -20.40 -14.39 -33.86
CA ASN A 329 -20.86 -15.77 -33.58
C ASN A 329 -19.88 -16.62 -32.75
N CYS A 330 -19.05 -16.00 -31.89
CA CYS A 330 -18.12 -16.71 -31.02
C CYS A 330 -18.44 -16.52 -29.53
N ASN A 331 -18.78 -17.62 -28.84
CA ASN A 331 -18.94 -17.64 -27.36
C ASN A 331 -17.66 -18.06 -26.61
N GLY A 332 -16.54 -18.15 -27.33
CA GLY A 332 -15.25 -18.54 -26.77
C GLY A 332 -14.61 -17.47 -25.90
N ASP A 333 -13.55 -17.86 -25.19
CA ASP A 333 -12.73 -16.98 -24.37
C ASP A 333 -11.42 -16.64 -25.09
N LEU A 334 -10.99 -15.38 -24.95
CA LEU A 334 -9.67 -14.95 -25.36
C LEU A 334 -8.66 -15.38 -24.30
N ILE A 335 -7.65 -16.13 -24.73
CA ILE A 335 -6.59 -16.63 -23.86
C ILE A 335 -5.22 -16.18 -24.34
N VAL A 336 -4.32 -15.89 -23.40
CA VAL A 336 -2.91 -15.64 -23.69
C VAL A 336 -2.25 -16.95 -24.11
N ARG A 337 -1.67 -16.97 -25.30
CA ARG A 337 -0.96 -18.10 -25.90
C ARG A 337 0.47 -17.72 -26.23
N THR A 338 1.33 -18.74 -26.29
CA THR A 338 2.72 -18.62 -26.77
C THR A 338 2.87 -19.44 -28.04
N ALA A 339 3.29 -18.80 -29.12
CA ALA A 339 3.51 -19.46 -30.40
C ALA A 339 4.67 -20.47 -30.28
N ARG A 340 4.46 -21.72 -30.70
CA ARG A 340 5.46 -22.80 -30.54
C ARG A 340 6.79 -22.52 -31.22
N LYS A 341 6.75 -21.99 -32.46
CA LYS A 341 7.93 -21.71 -33.30
C LYS A 341 8.66 -20.44 -32.86
N THR A 342 7.96 -19.32 -32.76
CA THR A 342 8.58 -18.00 -32.51
C THR A 342 8.73 -17.67 -31.03
N LYS A 343 8.12 -18.46 -30.14
CA LYS A 343 8.00 -18.19 -28.69
C LYS A 343 7.37 -16.83 -28.35
N LYS A 344 6.77 -16.16 -29.34
CA LYS A 344 6.07 -14.89 -29.14
C LYS A 344 4.73 -15.13 -28.47
N ARG A 345 4.40 -14.30 -27.49
CA ARG A 345 3.08 -14.32 -26.85
C ARG A 345 2.07 -13.49 -27.63
N PHE A 346 0.83 -13.95 -27.68
CA PHE A 346 -0.31 -13.31 -28.35
C PHE A 346 -1.60 -13.72 -27.65
N ILE A 347 -2.71 -13.06 -27.96
CA ILE A 347 -4.04 -13.48 -27.52
C ILE A 347 -4.70 -14.23 -28.67
N GLY A 348 -5.31 -15.38 -28.39
CA GLY A 348 -6.13 -16.09 -29.36
C GLY A 348 -7.39 -16.66 -28.72
N CYS A 349 -8.44 -16.81 -29.51
CA CYS A 349 -9.65 -17.49 -29.06
C CYS A 349 -9.38 -18.97 -28.73
N ASN A 350 -10.01 -19.48 -27.67
CA ASN A 350 -9.96 -20.90 -27.32
C ASN A 350 -10.79 -21.78 -28.27
N ALA A 351 -11.80 -21.22 -28.96
CA ALA A 351 -12.61 -21.87 -29.99
C ALA A 351 -11.92 -21.93 -31.36
N TYR A 352 -10.59 -22.08 -31.39
CA TYR A 352 -9.85 -22.32 -32.63
C TYR A 352 -9.94 -23.82 -32.97
N PRO A 353 -10.18 -24.21 -34.24
CA PRO A 353 -10.05 -23.42 -35.48
C PRO A 353 -11.28 -22.62 -35.93
N GLU A 354 -12.43 -22.76 -35.27
CA GLU A 354 -13.72 -22.16 -35.64
C GLU A 354 -13.69 -20.62 -35.55
N CYS A 355 -12.95 -20.09 -34.57
CA CYS A 355 -12.67 -18.68 -34.41
C CYS A 355 -11.16 -18.42 -34.50
N ARG A 356 -10.75 -17.62 -35.50
CA ARG A 356 -9.34 -17.26 -35.76
C ARG A 356 -8.95 -15.88 -35.21
N THR A 357 -9.81 -15.27 -34.41
CA THR A 357 -9.55 -13.96 -33.79
C THR A 357 -8.28 -14.02 -32.94
N THR A 358 -7.33 -13.13 -33.25
CA THR A 358 -6.07 -13.00 -32.51
C THR A 358 -5.71 -11.54 -32.30
N PHE A 359 -4.99 -11.25 -31.21
CA PHE A 359 -4.45 -9.94 -30.92
C PHE A 359 -2.97 -10.02 -30.57
N SER A 360 -2.20 -9.08 -31.10
CA SER A 360 -0.77 -8.98 -30.80
C SER A 360 -0.55 -8.46 -29.39
N LEU A 361 0.47 -8.99 -28.72
CA LEU A 361 0.90 -8.55 -27.39
C LEU A 361 2.34 -8.02 -27.41
N PRO A 362 2.70 -7.08 -26.51
CA PRO A 362 4.09 -6.74 -26.26
C PRO A 362 4.86 -7.97 -25.79
N GLN A 363 6.09 -8.19 -26.28
CA GLN A 363 6.84 -9.43 -26.00
C GLN A 363 7.66 -9.39 -24.71
N ARG A 364 7.82 -8.22 -24.10
CA ARG A 364 8.57 -8.00 -22.85
C ARG A 364 7.65 -7.49 -21.75
N GLY A 365 8.06 -7.64 -20.49
CA GLY A 365 7.30 -7.21 -19.31
C GLY A 365 6.36 -8.29 -18.80
N LEU A 366 6.02 -8.26 -17.52
CA LEU A 366 5.07 -9.17 -16.89
C LEU A 366 3.65 -8.82 -17.38
N LEU A 367 2.96 -9.80 -17.95
CA LEU A 367 1.57 -9.66 -18.37
C LEU A 367 0.66 -10.10 -17.24
N VAL A 368 -0.32 -9.27 -16.91
CA VAL A 368 -1.35 -9.55 -15.93
C VAL A 368 -2.71 -9.33 -16.58
N THR A 369 -3.59 -10.33 -16.49
CA THR A 369 -5.00 -10.23 -16.86
C THR A 369 -5.74 -9.53 -15.72
N ILE A 370 -6.50 -8.48 -16.03
CA ILE A 370 -7.21 -7.69 -15.01
C ILE A 370 -8.73 -7.78 -15.13
N ARG A 371 -9.25 -8.57 -16.09
CA ARG A 371 -10.69 -8.76 -16.39
C ARG A 371 -11.49 -7.45 -16.43
N GLU A 372 -10.84 -6.38 -16.89
CA GLU A 372 -11.46 -5.08 -17.10
C GLU A 372 -11.69 -4.86 -18.59
N GLU A 373 -12.76 -4.13 -18.91
CA GLU A 373 -13.12 -3.76 -20.28
C GLU A 373 -12.74 -2.31 -20.57
N CYS A 374 -12.37 -2.04 -21.81
CA CYS A 374 -12.00 -0.72 -22.26
C CYS A 374 -13.23 0.20 -22.34
N LYS A 375 -13.19 1.31 -21.62
CA LYS A 375 -14.27 2.31 -21.62
C LYS A 375 -14.61 2.91 -22.99
N HIS A 376 -13.69 2.84 -23.96
CA HIS A 376 -13.87 3.41 -25.30
C HIS A 376 -14.45 2.42 -26.32
N CYS A 377 -14.22 1.11 -26.14
CA CYS A 377 -14.61 0.11 -27.16
C CYS A 377 -15.13 -1.22 -26.60
N GLY A 378 -15.21 -1.40 -25.28
CA GLY A 378 -15.67 -2.63 -24.63
C GLY A 378 -14.68 -3.80 -24.67
N TYR A 379 -13.59 -3.72 -25.43
CA TYR A 379 -12.64 -4.83 -25.52
C TYR A 379 -11.84 -5.00 -24.22
N PRO A 380 -11.46 -6.24 -23.87
CA PRO A 380 -10.65 -6.49 -22.69
C PRO A 380 -9.33 -5.70 -22.64
N ILE A 381 -8.89 -5.41 -21.41
CA ILE A 381 -7.61 -4.77 -21.12
C ILE A 381 -6.67 -5.78 -20.45
N VAL A 382 -5.40 -5.74 -20.87
CA VAL A 382 -4.30 -6.42 -20.18
C VAL A 382 -3.34 -5.40 -19.58
N LYS A 383 -2.72 -5.75 -18.46
CA LYS A 383 -1.73 -4.89 -17.78
C LYS A 383 -0.33 -5.42 -18.03
N ILE A 384 0.56 -4.56 -18.52
CA ILE A 384 1.97 -4.89 -18.76
C ILE A 384 2.84 -4.13 -17.76
N ILE A 385 3.63 -4.88 -16.99
CA ILE A 385 4.50 -4.33 -15.94
C ILE A 385 5.96 -4.48 -16.37
N TYR A 386 6.65 -3.35 -16.47
CA TYR A 386 8.11 -3.29 -16.67
C TYR A 386 8.79 -2.86 -15.37
N LYS A 387 9.99 -3.39 -15.11
CA LYS A 387 10.81 -2.95 -13.98
C LYS A 387 11.11 -1.44 -14.13
N GLY A 388 10.80 -0.67 -13.09
CA GLY A 388 11.09 0.78 -13.04
C GLY A 388 10.18 1.68 -13.87
N ARG A 389 9.14 1.16 -14.55
CA ARG A 389 8.16 1.98 -15.28
C ARG A 389 6.77 1.85 -14.69
N LYS A 390 5.92 2.86 -14.94
CA LYS A 390 4.50 2.80 -14.58
C LYS A 390 3.84 1.62 -15.32
N PRO A 391 2.99 0.82 -14.64
CA PRO A 391 2.20 -0.22 -15.30
C PRO A 391 1.41 0.35 -16.49
N TRP A 392 1.39 -0.39 -17.59
CA TRP A 392 0.71 0.00 -18.82
C TRP A 392 -0.56 -0.84 -19.01
N ASP A 393 -1.71 -0.18 -18.94
CA ASP A 393 -3.00 -0.76 -19.28
C ASP A 393 -3.20 -0.67 -20.79
N LEU A 394 -3.20 -1.83 -21.44
CA LEU A 394 -3.28 -2.00 -22.88
C LEU A 394 -4.63 -2.59 -23.27
N CYS A 395 -5.43 -1.81 -23.99
CA CYS A 395 -6.59 -2.34 -24.70
C CYS A 395 -6.11 -3.23 -25.87
N ILE A 396 -6.66 -4.44 -25.96
CA ILE A 396 -6.22 -5.43 -26.94
C ILE A 396 -6.68 -5.08 -28.37
N ASN A 397 -7.73 -4.27 -28.51
CA ASN A 397 -8.22 -3.81 -29.81
C ASN A 397 -7.19 -2.88 -30.47
N PRO A 398 -6.59 -3.24 -31.62
CA PRO A 398 -5.68 -2.35 -32.35
C PRO A 398 -6.33 -1.03 -32.75
N ASP A 399 -7.62 -1.06 -33.09
CA ASP A 399 -8.39 0.06 -33.64
C ASP A 399 -9.19 0.81 -32.55
N CYS A 400 -8.76 0.69 -31.29
CA CYS A 400 -9.42 1.35 -30.18
C CYS A 400 -9.36 2.89 -30.33
N PRO A 401 -10.50 3.61 -30.30
CA PRO A 401 -10.52 5.07 -30.40
C PRO A 401 -9.69 5.79 -29.34
N GLY A 402 -9.53 5.18 -28.16
CA GLY A 402 -8.71 5.72 -27.08
C GLY A 402 -7.19 5.57 -27.28
N LYS A 403 -6.74 4.91 -28.35
CA LYS A 403 -5.29 4.81 -28.68
C LYS A 403 -4.75 6.07 -29.33
N ASP A 404 -5.56 6.82 -30.06
CA ASP A 404 -5.14 8.08 -30.71
C ASP A 404 -4.80 9.20 -29.70
N GLU A 405 -5.39 9.19 -28.50
CA GLU A 405 -5.03 10.14 -27.44
C GLU A 405 -3.71 9.80 -26.73
N LYS A 406 -3.36 8.50 -26.61
CA LYS A 406 -2.13 8.06 -25.92
C LYS A 406 -0.92 8.00 -26.85
N TYR A 407 -1.09 7.72 -28.14
CA TYR A 407 0.02 7.75 -29.12
C TYR A 407 0.52 9.17 -29.39
N LYS A 408 -0.34 10.20 -29.38
CA LYS A 408 0.07 11.61 -29.49
C LYS A 408 0.98 12.05 -28.33
N ASN A 409 0.72 11.57 -27.10
CA ASN A 409 1.52 11.93 -25.92
C ASN A 409 2.87 11.18 -25.80
N TYR A 410 3.06 10.07 -26.52
CA TYR A 410 4.32 9.31 -26.48
C TYR A 410 5.34 9.82 -27.52
N ASN A 411 4.88 10.41 -28.64
CA ASN A 411 5.74 11.01 -29.65
C ASN A 411 6.09 12.49 -29.39
N ASN A 412 5.33 13.19 -28.53
CA ASN A 412 5.64 14.58 -28.13
C ASN A 412 6.66 14.69 -26.97
N ASN A 413 7.17 13.57 -26.45
CA ASN A 413 8.19 13.52 -25.38
C ASN A 413 9.48 12.81 -25.83
N LYS A 414 9.83 12.91 -27.11
CA LYS A 414 11.17 12.58 -27.60
C LYS A 414 12.02 13.82 -27.71
#